data_AF-A0ABD0PBG3-F1
#
_entry.id   AF-A0ABD0PBG3-F1
#
_cell.length_a   1.000
_cell.length_b   1.000
_cell.length_c   1.000
_cell.angle_alpha   90.00
_cell.angle_beta   90.00
_cell.angle_gamma   90.00
#
_symmetry.space_group_name_H-M   'P 1'
#
loop_
_entity.id
_entity.type
_entity.pdbx_description
1 polymer ?
#
loop_
_entity_poly.entity_id
_entity_poly.type
_entity_poly.pdbx_seq_one_letter_code
_entity_poly.pdbx_strand_id
1 'polypeptide(L)' 'WGWASAGSSILAEFGTLHLEFVHLTELSGNPVFTEKVMNIRKLLNKIEKPHGLYPNFLSPVSGNWVQ' A
#
# COMPACT_ATOMS: atom_id res chain seq x y z
N TRP A 1 -10.81 14.35 -12.49
CA TRP A 1 -10.45 13.27 -11.54
C TRP A 1 -9.11 12.60 -11.90
N GLY A 2 -8.11 13.35 -12.37
CA GLY A 2 -6.85 12.78 -12.89
C GLY A 2 -5.59 13.48 -12.36
N TRP A 3 -5.61 13.93 -11.11
CA TRP A 3 -4.46 14.63 -10.51
C TRP A 3 -3.38 13.65 -10.00
N ALA A 4 -3.77 12.45 -9.58
CA ALA A 4 -2.83 11.37 -9.32
C ALA A 4 -2.43 10.72 -10.66
N SER A 5 -1.14 10.50 -10.89
CA SER A 5 -0.59 9.95 -12.14
C SER A 5 -1.41 8.75 -12.61
N ALA A 6 -2.27 8.95 -13.61
CA ALA A 6 -3.19 7.96 -14.17
C ALA A 6 -4.09 7.20 -13.15
N GLY A 7 -4.52 7.82 -12.04
CA GLY A 7 -5.35 7.16 -11.02
C GLY A 7 -4.56 6.23 -10.09
N SER A 8 -3.25 6.45 -9.98
CA SER A 8 -2.38 5.74 -9.05
C SER A 8 -2.69 6.07 -7.58
N SER A 9 -2.34 5.15 -6.69
CA SER A 9 -2.38 5.34 -5.25
C SER A 9 -1.08 5.97 -4.75
N ILE A 10 -1.17 6.85 -3.75
CA ILE A 10 -0.01 7.53 -3.14
C ILE A 10 0.57 6.67 -2.02
N LEU A 11 1.89 6.42 -2.07
CA LEU A 11 2.60 5.55 -1.13
C LEU A 11 2.35 5.92 0.33
N ALA A 12 2.40 7.22 0.66
CA ALA A 12 2.18 7.67 2.03
C ALA A 12 0.74 7.41 2.50
N GLU A 13 -0.26 7.44 1.61
CA GLU A 13 -1.65 7.21 1.98
C GLU A 13 -1.90 5.74 2.31
N PHE A 14 -1.53 4.81 1.42
CA PHE A 14 -1.77 3.38 1.66
C PHE A 14 -0.71 2.74 2.57
N GLY A 15 0.49 3.32 2.65
CA GLY A 15 1.59 2.84 3.49
C GLY A 15 1.44 3.16 4.98
N THR A 16 0.62 4.16 5.33
CA THR A 16 0.44 4.65 6.70
C THR A 16 -0.88 4.20 7.33
N LEU A 17 -1.40 3.03 6.91
CA LEU A 17 -2.60 2.42 7.51
C LEU A 17 -2.26 1.33 8.55
N HIS A 18 -0.97 1.02 8.71
CA HIS A 18 -0.56 -0.24 9.33
C HIS A 18 -0.92 -0.35 10.81
N LEU A 19 -0.66 0.70 11.59
CA LEU A 19 -0.85 0.66 13.05
C LEU A 19 -2.34 0.61 13.39
N GLU A 20 -3.14 1.42 12.71
CA GLU A 20 -4.58 1.54 12.89
C GLU A 20 -5.28 0.22 12.55
N PHE A 21 -4.90 -0.43 11.45
CA PHE A 21 -5.53 -1.70 11.03
C PHE A 21 -5.11 -2.88 11.93
N VAL A 22 -3.87 -2.89 12.42
CA VAL A 22 -3.46 -3.88 13.42
C VAL A 22 -4.27 -3.70 14.70
N HIS A 23 -4.40 -2.47 15.19
CA HIS A 23 -5.18 -2.19 16.39
C HIS A 23 -6.67 -2.50 16.22
N LEU A 24 -7.25 -2.25 15.04
CA LEU A 24 -8.62 -2.67 14.73
C LEU A 24 -8.80 -4.19 14.78
N THR A 25 -7.83 -4.97 14.32
CA THR A 25 -7.85 -6.44 14.49
C THR A 25 -7.83 -6.83 15.97
N GLU A 26 -6.98 -6.20 16.79
CA GLU A 26 -6.88 -6.48 18.22
C GLU A 26 -8.20 -6.21 18.95
N LEU A 27 -8.86 -5.07 18.67
CA LEU A 27 -10.11 -4.69 19.32
C LEU A 27 -11.32 -5.50 18.83
N SER A 28 -11.39 -5.79 17.53
CA SER A 28 -12.56 -6.46 16.94
C SER A 28 -12.47 -7.98 16.93
N GLY A 29 -11.27 -8.55 17.08
CA GLY A 29 -11.00 -9.97 16.85
C GLY A 29 -11.07 -10.38 15.36
N ASN A 30 -11.31 -9.45 14.44
CA ASN A 30 -11.40 -9.74 13.00
C ASN A 30 -10.03 -9.58 12.33
N PRO A 31 -9.41 -10.67 11.81
CA PRO A 31 -8.09 -10.62 11.21
C PRO A 31 -8.03 -9.85 9.88
N VAL A 32 -9.19 -9.57 9.26
CA VAL A 32 -9.26 -8.95 7.93
C VAL A 32 -8.47 -7.63 7.85
N PHE A 33 -8.47 -6.82 8.91
CA PHE A 33 -7.76 -5.53 8.90
C PHE A 33 -6.24 -5.74 8.80
N THR A 34 -5.66 -6.56 9.67
CA THR A 34 -4.23 -6.92 9.59
C THR A 34 -3.88 -7.58 8.25
N GLU A 35 -4.73 -8.46 7.72
CA GLU A 35 -4.51 -9.11 6.42
C GLU A 35 -4.40 -8.09 5.27
N LYS A 36 -5.24 -7.05 5.25
CA LYS A 36 -5.19 -6.01 4.21
C LYS A 36 -3.84 -5.27 4.21
N VAL A 37 -3.37 -4.81 5.37
CA VAL A 37 -2.09 -4.07 5.44
C VAL A 37 -0.87 -4.97 5.25
N MET A 38 -0.99 -6.26 5.58
CA MET A 38 0.05 -7.23 5.27
C MET A 38 0.15 -7.54 3.78
N ASN A 39 -0.96 -7.53 3.04
CA ASN A 39 -0.94 -7.66 1.58
C ASN A 39 -0.22 -6.49 0.90
N ILE A 40 -0.36 -5.27 1.42
CA ILE A 40 0.43 -4.11 0.96
C ILE A 40 1.93 -4.39 1.14
N ARG A 41 2.35 -4.85 2.32
CA ARG A 41 3.77 -5.18 2.57
C ARG A 41 4.29 -6.29 1.65
N LYS A 42 3.51 -7.35 1.45
CA LYS A 42 3.87 -8.45 0.53
C LYS A 42 4.10 -7.94 -0.89
N LEU A 43 3.22 -7.06 -1.39
CA LEU A 43 3.37 -6.45 -2.70
C LEU A 43 4.65 -5.59 -2.77
N LEU A 44 4.82 -4.65 -1.84
CA LEU A 44 5.98 -3.75 -1.80
C LEU A 44 7.32 -4.49 -1.68
N ASN A 45 7.33 -5.65 -1.00
CA ASN A 45 8.53 -6.49 -0.91
C ASN A 45 8.85 -7.20 -2.22
N LYS A 46 7.83 -7.57 -3.01
CA LYS A 46 7.99 -8.31 -4.27
C LYS A 46 8.42 -7.42 -5.43
N ILE A 47 7.96 -6.18 -5.48
CA ILE A 47 8.24 -5.27 -6.58
C ILE A 47 9.66 -4.68 -6.49
N GLU A 48 10.29 -4.53 -7.66
CA GLU A 48 11.59 -3.90 -7.78
C GLU A 48 11.52 -2.43 -7.37
N LYS A 49 12.59 -1.94 -6.73
CA LYS A 49 12.70 -0.57 -6.25
C LYS A 49 13.74 0.14 -7.12
N PRO A 50 13.35 1.10 -7.98
CA PRO A 50 14.31 1.78 -8.84
C PRO A 50 15.35 2.49 -7.96
N HIS A 51 16.63 2.16 -8.18
CA HIS A 51 17.75 2.65 -7.37
C HIS A 51 17.63 2.33 -5.86
N GLY A 52 16.86 1.30 -5.48
CA GLY A 52 16.57 0.97 -4.09
C GLY A 52 15.59 1.92 -3.40
N LEU A 53 14.99 2.87 -4.13
CA LEU A 53 14.05 3.87 -3.61
C LEU A 53 12.60 3.43 -3.82
N TYR A 54 11.70 4.01 -3.03
CA TYR A 54 10.26 3.82 -3.16
C TYR A 54 9.63 5.03 -3.89
N PRO A 55 9.15 4.87 -5.14
CA PRO A 55 8.37 5.89 -5.82
C PRO A 55 7.08 6.24 -5.06
N ASN A 56 6.61 7.49 -5.24
CA ASN A 56 5.42 7.97 -4.54
C ASN A 56 4.11 7.42 -5.09
N PHE A 57 4.08 6.92 -6.33
CA PHE A 57 2.86 6.48 -7.00
C PHE A 57 2.94 5.02 -7.40
N LEU A 58 1.90 4.26 -7.06
CA LEU A 58 1.74 2.86 -7.42
C LEU A 58 0.40 2.63 -8.10
N SER A 59 0.38 1.95 -9.24
CA SER A 59 -0.86 1.62 -9.93
C SER A 59 -1.62 0.55 -9.14
N PRO A 60 -2.87 0.80 -8.69
CA PRO A 60 -3.65 -0.21 -7.99
C PRO A 60 -4.12 -1.34 -8.91
N VAL A 61 -4.05 -1.15 -10.24
CA VAL A 61 -4.48 -2.14 -11.24
C VAL A 61 -3.34 -3.09 -11.60
N SER A 62 -2.15 -2.55 -11.91
CA SER A 62 -1.01 -3.38 -12.32
C SER A 62 -0.13 -3.83 -11.15
N GLY A 63 -0.20 -3.14 -10.01
CA GLY A 63 0.66 -3.38 -8.86
C GLY A 63 2.10 -2.91 -9.04
N ASN A 64 2.38 -2.12 -10.08
CA ASN A 64 3.71 -1.59 -10.38
C ASN A 64 3.82 -0.09 -10.06
N TRP A 65 5.06 0.37 -9.87
CA TRP A 65 5.36 1.79 -9.76
C TRP A 65 4.99 2.54 -11.04
N VAL A 66 4.54 3.79 -10.86
CA VAL A 66 4.24 4.73 -11.95
C VAL A 66 5.14 5.94 -11.78
N GLN A 67 5.68 6.44 -12.89
CA GLN A 67 6.51 7.65 -12.95
C GLN A 67 5.68 8.86 -13.37
#